data_AF-A0A952RRU1-F1
#
_entry.id   AF-A0A952RRU1-F1
#
_cell.length_a   1.000
_cell.length_b   1.000
_cell.length_c   1.000
_cell.angle_alpha   90.00
_cell.angle_beta   90.00
_cell.angle_gamma   90.00
#
_symmetry.space_group_name_H-M   'P 1'
#
loop_
_entity.id
_entity.type
_entity.pdbx_description
1 polymer ?
#
loop_
_entity_poly.entity_id
_entity_poly.type
_entity_poly.pdbx_seq_one_letter_code
_entity_poly.pdbx_strand_id
1 'polypeptide(L)'
;MGDEDPDRGRRPGDLVLTGDAFGLGVSELVARGALDLVRRIGAEVVVLDSISALFNPRPPETIVRSLVFFLVNALEDRGLTVIITAEAPADYSRPTVLGAEDYVCDLVLVLRNVTP
;
A
#
# COMPACT_ATOMS: atom_id res chain seq x y z
N MET A 1 -11.30 -18.43 24.81
CA MET A 1 -10.90 -17.11 24.30
C MET A 1 -9.45 -17.29 23.86
N GLY A 2 -9.24 -17.67 22.59
CA GLY A 2 -7.91 -17.94 22.08
C GLY A 2 -7.20 -16.61 21.86
N ASP A 3 -6.01 -16.49 22.43
CA ASP A 3 -5.09 -15.38 22.18
C ASP A 3 -4.59 -15.55 20.74
N GLU A 4 -5.19 -14.82 19.80
CA GLU A 4 -4.72 -14.77 18.42
C GLU A 4 -3.52 -13.84 18.38
N ASP A 5 -2.32 -14.44 18.47
CA ASP A 5 -1.06 -13.76 18.24
C ASP A 5 -1.10 -13.09 16.83
N PRO A 6 -1.13 -11.74 16.76
CA PRO A 6 -1.25 -11.02 15.49
C PRO A 6 -0.03 -11.20 14.58
N ASP A 7 1.09 -11.74 15.11
CA ASP A 7 2.36 -11.90 14.41
C ASP A 7 2.55 -13.32 13.82
N ARG A 8 1.57 -14.21 13.99
CA ARG A 8 1.67 -15.65 13.66
C ARG A 8 1.89 -15.95 12.16
N GLY A 9 1.74 -14.95 11.29
CA GLY A 9 2.00 -15.05 9.85
C GLY A 9 3.24 -14.30 9.35
N ARG A 10 3.89 -13.50 10.20
CA ARG A 10 4.99 -12.62 9.77
C ARG A 10 6.30 -13.41 9.70
N ARG A 11 6.91 -13.48 8.52
CA ARG A 11 8.27 -14.02 8.42
C ARG A 11 9.27 -12.95 8.89
N PRO A 12 10.39 -13.34 9.52
CA PRO A 12 11.49 -12.41 9.78
C PRO A 12 11.94 -11.79 8.45
N GLY A 13 11.62 -10.51 8.24
CA GLY A 13 11.90 -9.79 6.99
C GLY A 13 10.70 -9.00 6.43
N ASP A 14 9.46 -9.39 6.72
CA ASP A 14 8.29 -8.75 6.09
C ASP A 14 8.01 -7.33 6.63
N LEU A 15 7.85 -6.37 5.70
CA LEU A 15 7.56 -4.97 6.04
C LEU A 15 6.10 -4.62 5.78
N VAL A 16 5.43 -4.12 6.81
CA VAL A 16 4.10 -3.52 6.71
C VAL A 16 4.28 -2.01 6.95
N LEU A 17 3.77 -1.19 6.03
CA LEU A 17 3.78 0.27 6.13
C LEU A 17 2.33 0.76 6.25
N THR A 18 2.02 1.43 7.37
CA THR A 18 0.70 1.99 7.66
C THR A 18 0.73 3.51 7.62
N GLY A 19 -0.27 4.13 7.00
CA GLY A 19 -0.28 5.56 6.69
C GLY A 19 -0.43 6.51 7.89
N ASP A 20 -0.74 5.99 9.09
CA ASP A 20 -0.71 6.78 10.34
C ASP A 20 0.72 7.03 10.85
N ALA A 21 1.72 6.29 10.35
CA ALA A 21 3.12 6.45 10.73
C ALA A 21 3.83 7.64 10.04
N PHE A 22 3.24 8.24 9.00
CA PHE A 22 3.95 9.23 8.16
C PHE A 22 3.06 10.43 7.78
N GLY A 23 2.73 11.26 8.76
CA GLY A 23 2.00 12.53 8.56
C GLY A 23 2.78 13.66 7.90
N LEU A 24 3.57 13.42 6.85
CA LEU A 24 4.37 14.45 6.19
C LEU A 24 4.46 14.22 4.67
N GLY A 25 3.68 14.93 3.86
CA GLY A 25 3.79 15.06 2.38
C GLY A 25 4.78 14.11 1.69
N VAL A 26 4.34 12.89 1.41
CA VAL A 26 5.22 11.71 1.27
C VAL A 26 5.03 11.00 -0.06
N SER A 27 5.93 11.29 -1.00
CA SER A 27 6.18 10.32 -2.09
C SER A 27 7.67 10.04 -2.22
N GLU A 28 8.54 11.04 -2.11
CA GLU A 28 9.98 10.82 -2.18
C GLU A 28 10.60 10.36 -0.86
N LEU A 29 10.14 10.88 0.30
CA LEU A 29 10.65 10.48 1.61
C LEU A 29 10.13 9.10 2.06
N VAL A 30 8.86 8.78 1.78
CA VAL A 30 8.30 7.45 2.07
C VAL A 30 8.89 6.41 1.15
N ALA A 31 9.05 6.69 -0.16
CA ALA A 31 9.75 5.78 -1.03
C ALA A 31 11.19 5.58 -0.53
N ARG A 32 11.99 6.63 -0.32
CA ARG A 32 13.38 6.45 0.15
C ARG A 32 13.48 5.76 1.50
N GLY A 33 12.69 6.17 2.49
CA GLY A 33 12.69 5.57 3.83
C GLY A 33 12.23 4.12 3.82
N ALA A 34 11.17 3.80 3.07
CA ALA A 34 10.71 2.43 2.87
C ALA A 34 11.78 1.59 2.15
N LEU A 35 12.35 2.09 1.06
CA LEU A 35 13.34 1.36 0.27
C LEU A 35 14.63 1.09 1.07
N ASP A 36 15.08 2.06 1.87
CA ASP A 36 16.24 1.89 2.77
C ASP A 36 15.93 0.90 3.89
N LEU A 37 14.71 0.96 4.46
CA LEU A 37 14.25 0.04 5.49
C LEU A 37 14.16 -1.40 4.95
N VAL A 38 13.54 -1.59 3.79
CA VAL A 38 13.40 -2.89 3.10
C VAL A 38 14.77 -3.52 2.86
N ARG A 39 15.74 -2.75 2.36
CA ARG A 39 17.11 -3.24 2.16
C ARG A 39 17.77 -3.66 3.47
N ARG A 40 17.57 -2.88 4.54
CA ARG A 40 18.20 -3.15 5.84
C ARG A 40 17.65 -4.40 6.51
N ILE A 41 16.36 -4.69 6.34
CA ILE A 41 15.69 -5.84 6.96
C ILE A 41 15.69 -7.08 6.07
N GLY A 42 16.06 -6.95 4.79
CA GLY A 42 16.05 -8.05 3.83
C GLY A 42 14.63 -8.50 3.48
N ALA A 43 13.69 -7.55 3.33
CA ALA A 43 12.31 -7.91 2.99
C ALA A 43 12.22 -8.49 1.58
N GLU A 44 11.41 -9.53 1.41
CA GLU A 44 11.01 -10.07 0.11
C GLU A 44 9.60 -9.59 -0.28
N VAL A 45 8.78 -9.24 0.73
CA VAL A 45 7.41 -8.79 0.58
C VAL A 45 7.20 -7.47 1.33
N VAL A 46 6.50 -6.54 0.70
CA VAL A 46 6.06 -5.26 1.29
C VAL A 46 4.55 -5.16 1.22
N VAL A 47 3.92 -4.88 2.35
CA VAL A 47 2.49 -4.57 2.44
C VAL A 47 2.30 -3.08 2.72
N LEU A 48 1.62 -2.37 1.82
CA LEU A 48 1.22 -0.98 1.98
C LEU A 48 -0.26 -0.92 2.39
N ASP A 49 -0.54 -0.57 3.65
CA ASP A 49 -1.89 -0.65 4.23
C ASP A 49 -2.29 0.64 4.98
N SER A 50 -3.03 1.60 4.42
CA SER A 50 -3.58 1.66 3.07
C SER A 50 -2.90 2.73 2.23
N ILE A 51 -2.94 2.55 0.91
CA ILE A 51 -2.41 3.52 -0.04
C ILE A 51 -3.13 4.87 0.07
N SER A 52 -4.43 4.89 0.37
CA SER A 52 -5.20 6.12 0.54
C SER A 52 -4.66 6.97 1.70
N ALA A 53 -4.24 6.32 2.79
CA ALA A 53 -3.69 7.01 3.95
C ALA A 53 -2.34 7.69 3.66
N LEU A 54 -1.53 7.13 2.74
CA LEU A 54 -0.27 7.74 2.30
C LEU A 54 -0.46 9.05 1.53
N PHE A 55 -1.63 9.25 0.93
CA PHE A 55 -1.97 10.43 0.14
C PHE A 55 -2.97 11.34 0.86
N ASN A 56 -2.80 11.57 2.17
CA ASN A 56 -3.63 12.48 2.95
C ASN A 56 -2.84 13.76 3.36
N PRO A 57 -3.25 14.98 2.95
CA PRO A 57 -4.42 15.31 2.13
C PRO A 57 -4.26 14.88 0.67
N ARG A 58 -5.39 14.55 0.04
CA ARG A 58 -5.44 14.01 -1.32
C ARG A 58 -4.85 14.97 -2.35
N PRO A 59 -3.80 14.58 -3.11
CA PRO A 59 -3.31 15.36 -4.23
C PRO A 59 -4.30 15.37 -5.40
N PRO A 60 -4.13 16.28 -6.39
CA PRO A 60 -4.88 16.22 -7.64
C PRO A 60 -4.75 14.87 -8.34
N GLU A 61 -5.85 14.34 -8.89
CA GLU A 61 -5.92 13.01 -9.55
C GLU A 61 -4.84 12.84 -10.65
N THR A 62 -4.56 13.92 -11.39
CA THR A 62 -3.53 13.95 -12.44
C THR A 62 -2.12 13.68 -11.93
N ILE A 63 -1.85 13.95 -10.64
CA ILE A 63 -0.55 13.74 -10.01
C ILE A 63 -0.53 12.40 -9.26
N VAL A 64 -1.63 12.03 -8.59
CA VAL A 64 -1.71 10.81 -7.77
C VAL A 64 -1.34 9.57 -8.56
N ARG A 65 -1.81 9.45 -9.80
CA ARG A 65 -1.48 8.30 -10.66
C ARG A 65 0.02 8.15 -10.88
N SER A 66 0.72 9.25 -11.16
CA SER A 66 2.16 9.23 -11.34
C SER A 66 2.89 8.86 -10.05
N LEU A 67 2.43 9.38 -8.90
CA LEU A 67 3.05 9.10 -7.61
C LEU A 67 2.88 7.62 -7.19
N VAL A 68 1.68 7.07 -7.34
CA VAL A 68 1.42 5.64 -7.10
C VAL A 68 2.27 4.79 -8.04
N PHE A 69 2.30 5.11 -9.34
CA PHE A 69 3.14 4.42 -10.31
C PHE A 69 4.62 4.43 -9.92
N PHE A 70 5.18 5.58 -9.57
CA PHE A 70 6.58 5.67 -9.17
C PHE A 70 6.89 4.89 -7.89
N LEU A 71 6.00 4.94 -6.89
CA LEU A 71 6.18 4.20 -5.65
C LEU A 71 6.20 2.69 -5.89
N VAL A 72 5.20 2.18 -6.62
CA VAL A 72 5.03 0.75 -6.89
C VAL A 72 6.20 0.22 -7.72
N ASN A 73 6.52 0.85 -8.86
CA ASN A 73 7.65 0.43 -9.68
C ASN A 73 8.98 0.50 -8.93
N ALA A 74 9.19 1.51 -8.07
CA ALA A 74 10.45 1.59 -7.31
C ALA A 74 10.63 0.40 -6.35
N LEU A 75 9.54 -0.15 -5.81
CA LEU A 75 9.56 -1.34 -4.97
C LEU A 75 9.74 -2.60 -5.83
N GLU A 76 9.00 -2.73 -6.93
CA GLU A 76 9.07 -3.87 -7.86
C GLU A 76 10.45 -3.99 -8.55
N ASP A 77 11.06 -2.87 -8.96
CA ASP A 77 12.41 -2.80 -9.57
C ASP A 77 13.50 -3.35 -8.64
N ARG A 78 13.20 -3.50 -7.34
CA ARG A 78 14.11 -4.09 -6.34
C ARG A 78 13.84 -5.57 -6.08
N GLY A 79 12.95 -6.19 -6.84
CA GLY A 79 12.59 -7.60 -6.72
C GLY A 79 11.63 -7.90 -5.56
N LEU A 80 10.92 -6.89 -5.05
CA LEU A 80 9.97 -7.05 -3.96
C LEU A 80 8.60 -7.44 -4.49
N THR A 81 7.92 -8.32 -3.76
CA THR A 81 6.47 -8.51 -3.96
C THR A 81 5.73 -7.42 -3.19
N VAL A 82 4.89 -6.66 -3.88
CA VAL A 82 4.15 -5.54 -3.26
C VAL A 82 2.66 -5.90 -3.15
N ILE A 83 2.12 -5.82 -1.95
CA ILE A 83 0.68 -5.93 -1.67
C ILE A 83 0.20 -4.55 -1.24
N ILE A 84 -0.88 -4.07 -1.85
CA ILE A 84 -1.43 -2.75 -1.56
C ILE A 84 -2.88 -2.92 -1.15
N THR A 85 -3.27 -2.33 -0.03
CA THR A 85 -4.68 -2.20 0.34
C THR A 85 -5.16 -0.81 -0.05
N ALA A 86 -6.40 -0.75 -0.55
CA ALA A 86 -7.10 0.48 -0.85
C ALA A 86 -8.55 0.31 -0.43
N GLU A 87 -9.13 1.37 0.13
CA GLU A 87 -10.53 1.40 0.47
C GLU A 87 -11.38 1.61 -0.79
N ALA A 88 -12.58 1.04 -0.79
CA ALA A 88 -13.60 1.38 -1.76
C ALA A 88 -14.56 2.41 -1.13
N PRO A 89 -14.94 3.49 -1.85
CA PRO A 89 -15.81 4.52 -1.29
C PRO A 89 -17.25 4.04 -1.05
N ALA A 90 -17.72 3.04 -1.82
CA ALA A 90 -19.02 2.41 -1.61
C ALA A 90 -19.08 1.00 -2.21
N ASP A 91 -20.10 0.24 -1.82
CA ASP A 91 -20.42 -1.03 -2.47
C ASP A 91 -20.79 -0.80 -3.93
N TYR A 92 -20.30 -1.69 -4.81
CA TYR A 92 -20.50 -1.64 -6.27
C TYR A 92 -20.11 -0.29 -6.94
N SER A 93 -19.18 0.47 -6.35
CA SER A 93 -18.59 1.66 -6.97
C SER A 93 -17.25 1.37 -7.69
N ARG A 94 -16.53 2.44 -8.04
CA ARG A 94 -15.11 2.34 -8.44
C ARG A 94 -14.33 1.54 -7.38
N PRO A 95 -13.33 0.73 -7.79
CA PRO A 95 -12.65 -0.18 -6.88
C PRO A 95 -11.85 0.53 -5.79
N THR A 96 -11.37 1.75 -6.03
CA THR A 96 -10.45 2.46 -5.14
C THR A 96 -10.82 3.92 -4.92
N VAL A 97 -10.40 4.49 -3.78
CA VAL A 97 -10.60 5.91 -3.47
C VAL A 97 -9.81 6.80 -4.42
N LEU A 98 -8.53 6.50 -4.70
CA LEU A 98 -7.70 7.42 -5.50
C LEU A 98 -7.97 7.33 -7.00
N GLY A 99 -8.58 6.23 -7.47
CA GLY A 99 -8.93 6.01 -8.88
C GLY A 99 -7.72 5.83 -9.79
N ALA A 100 -6.57 5.48 -9.21
CA ALA A 100 -5.30 5.32 -9.90
C ALA A 100 -4.68 3.95 -9.70
N GLU A 101 -4.92 3.35 -8.54
CA GLU A 101 -4.26 2.13 -8.07
C GLU A 101 -4.70 0.92 -8.88
N ASP A 102 -5.97 0.89 -9.32
CA ASP A 102 -6.53 -0.13 -10.21
C ASP A 102 -5.92 -0.15 -11.62
N TYR A 103 -5.33 0.96 -12.06
CA TYR A 103 -4.59 1.04 -13.33
C TYR A 103 -3.09 0.80 -13.20
N VAL A 104 -2.55 0.89 -11.99
CA VAL A 104 -1.10 0.76 -11.74
C VAL A 104 -0.74 -0.66 -11.33
N CYS A 105 -1.61 -1.34 -10.57
CA CYS A 105 -1.33 -2.69 -10.10
C CYS A 105 -1.52 -3.73 -11.19
N ASP A 106 -0.60 -4.69 -11.28
CA ASP A 106 -0.72 -5.84 -12.18
C ASP A 106 -1.91 -6.75 -11.86
N LEU A 107 -2.28 -6.83 -10.57
CA LEU A 107 -3.41 -7.61 -10.06
C LEU A 107 -4.25 -6.77 -9.11
N VAL A 108 -5.57 -6.80 -9.31
CA VAL A 108 -6.54 -6.13 -8.44
C VAL A 108 -7.49 -7.18 -7.86
N LEU A 109 -7.49 -7.29 -6.53
CA LEU A 109 -8.44 -8.13 -5.78
C LEU A 109 -9.49 -7.23 -5.12
N VAL A 110 -10.77 -7.49 -5.40
CA VAL A 110 -11.88 -6.73 -4.81
C VAL A 110 -12.58 -7.56 -3.75
N LEU A 111 -12.42 -7.16 -2.49
CA LEU A 111 -13.09 -7.78 -1.35
C LEU A 111 -14.41 -7.05 -1.08
N ARG A 112 -15.52 -7.78 -1.11
CA ARG A 112 -16.86 -7.22 -0.87
C ARG A 112 -17.51 -7.88 0.34
N ASN A 113 -18.03 -7.06 1.24
CA ASN A 113 -18.85 -7.52 2.36
C ASN A 113 -20.33 -7.54 1.94
N VAL A 114 -20.77 -8.60 1.27
CA VAL A 114 -22.16 -8.74 0.83
C VAL A 114 -23.01 -9.21 2.02
N THR A 115 -23.82 -8.30 2.56
CA THR A 115 -24.83 -8.66 3.57
C THR A 115 -26.10 -9.13 2.83
N PRO A 116 -26.67 -10.30 3.18
CA PRO A 116 -27.85 -10.85 2.50
C PRO A 116 -29.13 -10.02 2.69
#